data_AF-A0A2U8WNT0-F1
#
_entry.id   AF-A0A2U8WNT0-F1
#
_cell.length_a   1.000
_cell.length_b   1.000
_cell.length_c   1.000
_cell.angle_alpha   90.00
_cell.angle_beta   90.00
_cell.angle_gamma   90.00
#
_symmetry.space_group_name_H-M   'P 1'
#
loop_
_entity.id
_entity.type
_entity.pdbx_description
1 polymer ?
#
loop_
_entity_poly.entity_id
_entity_poly.type
_entity_poly.pdbx_seq_one_letter_code
_entity_poly.pdbx_strand_id
1 'polypeptide(L)'
;MTAPVTHFRRAAIQPPTPPVRRLAVVDLARGIALAAMALYHLTWDLGFLRLTPENAALSPPGRAAAHGIAGSFLVLVGVSLVLARGRGGWRSYLARLGRIALAAGAISLATLWLFPGSWIFFGILHCIAASSVLALPALSAPLPLVGLAALAVLAGPTLASLAGAPAILDAPGLLFLGLGASVPTTNDYVPLLPWFGFVLIGVGLGRLGLTRLAASPIGPWAPRNRIGRLATAAGRHSLAVYLVHQPVLLGLLYGIATLTGPHPRAGEGQFLRDYRANCAEAGGAEAACRVAARCALVRLRDEGLWRAAGGYTAEEQARAIAASRACFREAGGG
;
A
#
# COMPACT_ATOMS: atom_id res chain seq x y z
N MET A 1 -47.35 -46.51 34.57
CA MET A 1 -46.78 -45.20 34.23
C MET A 1 -45.29 -45.38 33.93
N THR A 2 -44.95 -45.58 32.66
CA THR A 2 -43.56 -45.68 32.18
C THR A 2 -43.15 -44.31 31.64
N ALA A 3 -42.17 -43.67 32.27
CA ALA A 3 -41.66 -42.38 31.81
C ALA A 3 -40.84 -42.55 30.52
N PRO A 4 -40.95 -41.62 29.55
CA PRO A 4 -40.18 -41.69 28.31
C PRO A 4 -38.73 -41.23 28.57
N VAL A 5 -37.77 -42.05 28.18
CA VAL A 5 -36.34 -41.71 28.18
C VAL A 5 -36.06 -40.81 26.98
N THR A 6 -35.74 -39.55 27.24
CA THR A 6 -35.30 -38.58 26.23
C THR A 6 -33.83 -38.87 25.84
N HIS A 7 -33.63 -39.36 24.63
CA HIS A 7 -32.29 -39.47 24.04
C HIS A 7 -31.75 -38.07 23.68
N PHE A 8 -30.90 -37.51 24.54
CA PHE A 8 -30.06 -36.37 24.18
C PHE A 8 -29.06 -36.81 23.11
N ARG A 9 -29.33 -36.41 21.85
CA ARG A 9 -28.40 -36.54 20.74
C ARG A 9 -27.19 -35.64 21.02
N ARG A 10 -26.13 -36.20 21.62
CA ARG A 10 -24.82 -35.52 21.75
C ARG A 10 -24.43 -35.03 20.35
N ALA A 11 -24.32 -33.72 20.19
CA ALA A 11 -23.69 -33.15 19.00
C ALA A 11 -22.31 -33.78 18.87
N ALA A 12 -22.09 -34.52 17.77
CA ALA A 12 -20.82 -35.15 17.50
C ALA A 12 -19.74 -34.06 17.47
N ILE A 13 -18.85 -34.07 18.45
CA ILE A 13 -17.64 -33.27 18.46
C ILE A 13 -16.86 -33.73 17.22
N GLN A 14 -16.87 -32.93 16.16
CA GLN A 14 -16.05 -33.23 14.99
C GLN A 14 -14.60 -33.35 15.45
N PRO A 15 -13.90 -34.44 15.07
CA PRO A 15 -12.52 -34.59 15.46
C PRO A 15 -11.70 -33.40 14.92
N PRO A 16 -10.70 -32.92 15.68
CA PRO A 16 -9.85 -31.83 15.23
C PRO A 16 -9.24 -32.23 13.87
N THR A 17 -9.43 -31.38 12.88
CA THR A 17 -8.84 -31.56 11.55
C THR A 17 -7.32 -31.61 11.71
N PRO A 18 -6.62 -32.61 11.12
CA PRO A 18 -5.18 -32.73 11.26
C PRO A 18 -4.50 -31.46 10.74
N PRO A 19 -3.42 -31.00 11.38
CA PRO A 19 -2.78 -29.73 11.03
C PRO A 19 -2.26 -29.77 9.59
N VAL A 20 -2.76 -28.88 8.74
CA VAL A 20 -2.32 -28.74 7.33
C VAL A 20 -0.81 -28.47 7.31
N ARG A 21 -0.03 -29.31 6.63
CA ARG A 21 1.44 -29.13 6.46
C ARG A 21 1.72 -27.82 5.72
N ARG A 22 2.92 -27.25 5.90
CA ARG A 22 3.31 -25.98 5.26
C ARG A 22 3.23 -26.11 3.74
N LEU A 23 2.52 -25.20 3.08
CA LEU A 23 2.26 -25.26 1.63
C LEU A 23 3.21 -24.32 0.87
N ALA A 24 4.10 -24.87 0.04
CA ALA A 24 5.07 -24.09 -0.73
C ALA A 24 4.41 -23.14 -1.73
N VAL A 25 3.22 -23.48 -2.23
CA VAL A 25 2.43 -22.61 -3.12
C VAL A 25 2.02 -21.30 -2.44
N VAL A 26 1.71 -21.32 -1.14
CA VAL A 26 1.36 -20.11 -0.38
C VAL A 26 2.59 -19.23 -0.18
N ASP A 27 3.76 -19.84 0.04
CA ASP A 27 5.00 -19.08 0.12
C ASP A 27 5.41 -18.52 -1.24
N LEU A 28 5.20 -19.25 -2.33
CA LEU A 28 5.41 -18.72 -3.67
C LEU A 28 4.52 -17.48 -3.89
N ALA A 29 3.23 -17.55 -3.53
CA ALA A 29 2.31 -16.42 -3.65
C ALA A 29 2.79 -15.20 -2.83
N ARG A 30 3.27 -15.41 -1.59
CA ARG A 30 3.91 -14.34 -0.81
C ARG A 30 5.17 -13.78 -1.48
N GLY A 31 6.00 -14.65 -2.05
CA GLY A 31 7.20 -14.26 -2.79
C GLY A 31 6.88 -13.39 -4.01
N ILE A 32 5.85 -13.76 -4.77
CA ILE A 32 5.37 -12.98 -5.92
C ILE A 32 4.85 -11.61 -5.45
N ALA A 33 4.07 -11.56 -4.37
CA ALA A 33 3.58 -10.30 -3.81
C ALA A 33 4.75 -9.38 -3.36
N LEU A 34 5.79 -9.94 -2.73
CA LEU A 34 7.00 -9.21 -2.35
C LEU A 34 7.77 -8.68 -3.56
N ALA A 35 7.89 -9.47 -4.62
CA ALA A 35 8.54 -9.03 -5.86
C ALA A 35 7.77 -7.89 -6.53
N ALA A 36 6.44 -8.00 -6.60
CA ALA A 36 5.57 -6.95 -7.14
C ALA A 36 5.68 -5.65 -6.33
N MET A 37 5.69 -5.76 -4.99
CA MET A 37 5.92 -4.65 -4.07
C MET A 37 7.27 -3.97 -4.30
N ALA A 38 8.35 -4.75 -4.37
CA ALA A 38 9.69 -4.21 -4.62
C ALA A 38 9.79 -3.50 -5.98
N LEU A 39 9.13 -4.02 -7.02
CA LEU A 39 9.06 -3.38 -8.34
C LEU A 39 8.26 -2.08 -8.31
N TYR A 40 7.15 -2.05 -7.56
CA TYR A 40 6.39 -0.82 -7.33
C TYR A 40 7.26 0.25 -6.64
N HIS A 41 7.93 -0.12 -5.55
CA HIS A 41 8.82 0.80 -4.83
C HIS A 41 10.00 1.26 -5.66
N LEU A 42 10.62 0.38 -6.45
CA LEU A 42 11.65 0.78 -7.43
C LEU A 42 11.11 1.87 -8.37
N THR A 43 9.89 1.70 -8.89
CA THR A 43 9.27 2.67 -9.79
C THR A 43 8.95 3.99 -9.08
N TRP A 44 8.51 3.91 -7.82
CA TRP A 44 8.24 5.07 -7.00
C TRP A 44 9.52 5.84 -6.65
N ASP A 45 10.58 5.13 -6.24
CA ASP A 45 11.88 5.69 -5.84
C ASP A 45 12.57 6.39 -7.02
N LEU A 46 12.49 5.82 -8.23
CA LEU A 46 12.98 6.46 -9.46
C LEU A 46 12.32 7.83 -9.68
N GLY A 47 11.01 7.92 -9.48
CA GLY A 47 10.28 9.18 -9.58
C GLY A 47 10.54 10.13 -8.42
N PHE A 48 10.61 9.61 -7.20
CA PHE A 48 10.89 10.36 -5.97
C PHE A 48 12.26 11.05 -6.02
N LEU A 49 13.28 10.31 -6.45
CA LEU A 49 14.64 10.81 -6.65
C LEU A 49 14.84 11.59 -7.97
N ARG A 50 13.74 11.85 -8.71
CA ARG A 50 13.76 12.60 -9.98
C ARG A 50 14.68 11.98 -11.04
N LEU A 51 14.90 10.66 -11.01
CA LEU A 51 15.68 9.91 -12.00
C LEU A 51 14.87 9.62 -13.29
N THR A 52 13.56 9.88 -13.27
CA THR A 52 12.67 9.81 -14.43
C THR A 52 11.94 11.14 -14.64
N PRO A 53 11.42 11.43 -15.86
CA PRO A 53 10.66 12.66 -16.13
C PRO A 53 9.46 12.86 -15.19
N GLU A 54 8.74 11.76 -14.92
CA GLU A 54 7.57 11.71 -14.06
C GLU A 54 7.66 10.52 -13.09
N ASN A 55 6.84 10.54 -12.03
CA ASN A 55 6.71 9.41 -11.11
C ASN A 55 5.56 8.50 -11.57
N ALA A 56 5.90 7.43 -12.32
CA ALA A 56 4.93 6.49 -12.86
C ALA A 56 4.15 5.73 -11.77
N ALA A 57 4.70 5.57 -10.56
CA ALA A 57 4.02 4.91 -9.45
C ALA A 57 2.83 5.74 -8.92
N LEU A 58 2.84 7.06 -9.15
CA LEU A 58 1.75 7.97 -8.83
C LEU A 58 0.73 8.12 -9.96
N SER A 59 0.90 7.43 -11.09
CA SER A 59 -0.13 7.38 -12.15
C SER A 59 -1.37 6.59 -11.67
N PRO A 60 -2.55 6.73 -12.31
CA PRO A 60 -3.71 5.89 -11.95
C PRO A 60 -3.42 4.38 -12.01
N PRO A 61 -2.74 3.84 -13.06
CA PRO A 61 -2.32 2.43 -13.07
C PRO A 61 -1.35 2.10 -11.93
N GLY A 62 -0.41 3.00 -11.60
CA GLY A 62 0.51 2.83 -10.49
C GLY A 62 -0.21 2.71 -9.14
N ARG A 63 -1.15 3.60 -8.86
CA ARG A 63 -1.98 3.54 -7.65
C ARG A 63 -2.83 2.27 -7.59
N ALA A 64 -3.41 1.85 -8.71
CA ALA A 64 -4.16 0.60 -8.80
C ALA A 64 -3.26 -0.62 -8.50
N ALA A 65 -2.03 -0.63 -9.02
CA ALA A 65 -1.04 -1.67 -8.73
C ALA A 65 -0.67 -1.69 -7.24
N ALA A 66 -0.39 -0.53 -6.62
CA ALA A 66 -0.16 -0.43 -5.18
C ALA A 66 -1.32 -1.01 -4.35
N HIS A 67 -2.56 -0.65 -4.68
CA HIS A 67 -3.72 -1.18 -3.98
C HIS A 67 -3.89 -2.69 -4.17
N GLY A 68 -3.67 -3.20 -5.39
CA GLY A 68 -3.70 -4.64 -5.67
C GLY A 68 -2.63 -5.41 -4.89
N ILE A 69 -1.43 -4.87 -4.82
CA ILE A 69 -0.31 -5.44 -4.05
C ILE A 69 -0.68 -5.48 -2.55
N ALA A 70 -1.11 -4.36 -1.97
CA ALA A 70 -1.52 -4.27 -0.57
C ALA A 70 -2.67 -5.24 -0.24
N GLY A 71 -3.71 -5.27 -1.08
CA GLY A 71 -4.83 -6.21 -0.95
C GLY A 71 -4.36 -7.67 -0.98
N SER A 72 -3.44 -8.02 -1.88
CA SER A 72 -2.88 -9.38 -1.97
C SER A 72 -2.13 -9.78 -0.69
N PHE A 73 -1.34 -8.89 -0.10
CA PHE A 73 -0.66 -9.16 1.18
C PHE A 73 -1.66 -9.44 2.30
N LEU A 74 -2.72 -8.65 2.39
CA LEU A 74 -3.71 -8.75 3.46
C LEU A 74 -4.58 -10.02 3.30
N VAL A 75 -4.96 -10.38 2.07
CA VAL A 75 -5.59 -11.67 1.79
C VAL A 75 -4.66 -12.82 2.22
N LEU A 76 -3.37 -12.76 1.84
CA LEU A 76 -2.39 -13.76 2.23
C LEU A 76 -2.19 -13.83 3.74
N VAL A 77 -2.28 -12.70 4.47
CA VAL A 77 -2.27 -12.66 5.94
C VAL A 77 -3.45 -13.45 6.50
N GLY A 78 -4.66 -13.21 5.99
CA GLY A 78 -5.87 -13.95 6.39
C GLY A 78 -5.73 -15.46 6.18
N VAL A 79 -5.28 -15.88 4.99
CA VAL A 79 -4.99 -17.30 4.68
C VAL A 79 -3.94 -17.88 5.64
N SER A 80 -2.91 -17.09 5.97
CA SER A 80 -1.84 -17.48 6.89
C SER A 80 -2.33 -17.70 8.32
N LEU A 81 -3.30 -16.91 8.79
CA LEU A 81 -3.90 -17.07 10.10
C LEU A 81 -4.67 -18.39 10.20
N VAL A 82 -5.38 -18.78 9.13
CA VAL A 82 -6.07 -20.08 9.06
C VAL A 82 -5.07 -21.23 9.07
N LEU A 83 -3.97 -21.15 8.31
CA LEU A 83 -2.90 -22.15 8.32
C LEU A 83 -2.18 -22.29 9.66
N ALA A 84 -2.06 -21.19 10.40
CA ALA A 84 -1.42 -21.17 11.72
C ALA A 84 -2.34 -21.73 12.82
N ARG A 85 -3.66 -21.81 12.57
CA ARG A 85 -4.62 -22.33 13.54
C ARG A 85 -4.27 -23.79 13.90
N GLY A 86 -4.15 -24.06 15.20
CA GLY A 86 -3.78 -25.39 15.70
C GLY A 86 -2.28 -25.73 15.59
N ARG A 87 -1.42 -24.79 15.14
CA ARG A 87 0.04 -24.99 15.06
C ARG A 87 0.78 -24.05 16.02
N GLY A 88 1.64 -24.61 16.88
CA GLY A 88 2.57 -23.83 17.71
C GLY A 88 1.95 -23.07 18.91
N GLY A 89 0.64 -23.18 19.12
CA GLY A 89 -0.07 -22.60 20.26
C GLY A 89 0.00 -21.08 20.36
N TRP A 90 -0.46 -20.55 21.50
CA TRP A 90 -0.52 -19.10 21.74
C TRP A 90 0.86 -18.42 21.75
N ARG A 91 1.89 -19.12 22.23
CA ARG A 91 3.27 -18.62 22.27
C ARG A 91 3.80 -18.31 20.87
N SER A 92 3.61 -19.19 19.90
CA SER A 92 4.09 -18.96 18.53
C SER A 92 3.31 -17.84 17.83
N TYR A 93 2.01 -17.76 18.08
CA TYR A 93 1.17 -16.67 17.60
C TYR A 93 1.65 -15.31 18.13
N LEU A 94 1.81 -15.18 19.45
CA LEU A 94 2.28 -13.95 20.10
C LEU A 94 3.71 -13.59 19.66
N ALA A 95 4.61 -14.56 19.50
CA ALA A 95 5.96 -14.30 19.01
C ALA A 95 5.97 -13.79 17.56
N ARG A 96 5.04 -14.24 16.71
CA ARG A 96 4.86 -13.69 15.36
C ARG A 96 4.28 -12.28 15.41
N LEU A 97 3.21 -12.09 16.20
CA LEU A 97 2.55 -10.78 16.35
C LEU A 97 3.53 -9.73 16.88
N GLY A 98 4.27 -10.05 17.95
CA GLY A 98 5.28 -9.17 18.54
C GLY A 98 6.38 -8.78 17.57
N ARG A 99 6.87 -9.69 16.73
CA ARG A 99 7.85 -9.36 15.68
C ARG A 99 7.30 -8.37 14.64
N ILE A 100 6.04 -8.55 14.23
CA ILE A 100 5.40 -7.64 13.27
C ILE A 100 5.14 -6.27 13.90
N ALA A 101 4.64 -6.23 15.14
CA ALA A 101 4.38 -5.00 15.86
C ALA A 101 5.68 -4.21 16.14
N LEU A 102 6.75 -4.91 16.55
CA LEU A 102 8.07 -4.30 16.73
C LEU A 102 8.61 -3.73 15.42
N ALA A 103 8.49 -4.48 14.32
CA ALA A 103 8.89 -4.01 12.99
C ALA A 103 8.08 -2.78 12.55
N ALA A 104 6.77 -2.76 12.81
CA ALA A 104 5.91 -1.62 12.53
C ALA A 104 6.36 -0.36 13.29
N GLY A 105 6.58 -0.47 14.60
CA GLY A 105 7.07 0.63 15.43
C GLY A 105 8.47 1.11 15.05
N ALA A 106 9.36 0.19 14.65
CA ALA A 106 10.69 0.54 14.15
C ALA A 106 10.62 1.37 12.85
N ILE A 107 9.73 1.00 11.91
CA ILE A 107 9.51 1.79 10.69
C ILE A 107 8.94 3.17 11.03
N SER A 108 7.97 3.26 11.93
CA SER A 108 7.42 4.55 12.38
C SER A 108 8.51 5.45 12.94
N LEU A 109 9.35 4.93 13.84
CA LEU A 109 10.44 5.70 14.43
C LEU A 109 11.48 6.13 13.40
N ALA A 110 11.89 5.22 12.51
CA ALA A 110 12.86 5.54 11.46
C ALA A 110 12.33 6.60 10.48
N THR A 111 11.07 6.47 10.06
CA THR A 111 10.45 7.44 9.14
C THR A 111 10.10 8.76 9.81
N LEU A 112 9.83 8.78 11.12
CA LEU A 112 9.67 10.02 11.88
C LEU A 112 10.96 10.85 11.87
N TRP A 113 12.11 10.18 11.98
CA TRP A 113 13.42 10.85 11.91
C TRP A 113 13.81 11.25 10.49
N LEU A 114 13.63 10.36 9.50
CA LEU A 114 14.07 10.60 8.13
C LEU A 114 13.10 11.47 7.32
N PHE A 115 11.80 11.39 7.62
CA PHE A 115 10.71 12.02 6.86
C PHE A 115 9.63 12.59 7.81
N PRO A 116 9.97 13.58 8.67
CA PRO A 116 9.06 14.04 9.73
C PRO A 116 7.70 14.57 9.22
N GLY A 117 7.66 15.12 8.00
CA GLY A 117 6.43 15.60 7.37
C GLY A 117 5.53 14.51 6.75
N SER A 118 6.02 13.27 6.65
CA SER A 118 5.28 12.15 6.03
C SER A 118 5.60 10.80 6.68
N TRP A 119 5.85 10.80 7.99
CA TRP A 119 6.21 9.61 8.74
C TRP A 119 5.07 8.60 8.81
N ILE A 120 5.42 7.31 8.92
CA ILE A 120 4.46 6.21 8.84
C ILE A 120 3.88 5.95 10.22
N PHE A 121 2.76 6.59 10.55
CA PHE A 121 2.06 6.34 11.81
C PHE A 121 1.15 5.10 11.76
N PHE A 122 0.60 4.77 10.58
CA PHE A 122 -0.24 3.59 10.38
C PHE A 122 -0.13 3.02 8.96
N GLY A 123 0.99 2.33 8.70
CA GLY A 123 1.26 1.60 7.47
C GLY A 123 0.79 0.13 7.47
N ILE A 124 1.13 -0.62 6.43
CA ILE A 124 0.65 -2.00 6.24
C ILE A 124 1.04 -2.95 7.37
N LEU A 125 2.22 -2.80 7.98
CA LEU A 125 2.62 -3.66 9.12
C LEU A 125 1.75 -3.41 10.36
N HIS A 126 1.33 -2.16 10.60
CA HIS A 126 0.39 -1.81 11.68
C HIS A 126 -0.96 -2.46 11.43
N CYS A 127 -1.46 -2.33 10.19
CA CYS A 127 -2.69 -2.96 9.75
C CYS A 127 -2.64 -4.49 9.89
N ILE A 128 -1.53 -5.13 9.51
CA ILE A 128 -1.33 -6.59 9.67
C ILE A 128 -1.35 -6.98 11.14
N ALA A 129 -0.68 -6.22 12.03
CA ALA A 129 -0.66 -6.51 13.46
C ALA A 129 -2.06 -6.40 14.07
N ALA A 130 -2.76 -5.27 13.82
CA ALA A 130 -4.12 -5.04 14.31
C ALA A 130 -5.10 -6.10 13.77
N SER A 131 -5.07 -6.33 12.45
CA SER A 131 -5.92 -7.31 11.78
C SER A 131 -5.65 -8.74 12.24
N SER A 132 -4.42 -9.09 12.60
CA SER A 132 -4.08 -10.42 13.14
C SER A 132 -4.74 -10.70 14.50
N VAL A 133 -5.07 -9.66 15.26
CA VAL A 133 -5.82 -9.75 16.52
C VAL A 133 -7.32 -9.72 16.23
N LEU A 134 -7.78 -8.74 15.45
CA LEU A 134 -9.21 -8.54 15.14
C LEU A 134 -9.81 -9.70 14.34
N ALA A 135 -9.02 -10.43 13.56
CA ALA A 135 -9.49 -11.60 12.80
C ALA A 135 -9.66 -12.86 13.66
N LEU A 136 -9.23 -12.90 14.92
CA LEU A 136 -9.30 -14.10 15.75
C LEU A 136 -10.73 -14.68 15.87
N PRO A 137 -11.78 -13.88 16.13
CA PRO A 137 -13.15 -14.39 16.15
C PRO A 137 -13.60 -14.98 14.81
N ALA A 138 -13.13 -14.40 13.69
CA ALA A 138 -13.47 -14.85 12.35
C ALA A 138 -12.89 -16.24 12.01
N LEU A 139 -11.90 -16.71 12.76
CA LEU A 139 -11.37 -18.06 12.59
C LEU A 139 -12.42 -19.11 12.97
N SER A 140 -13.23 -18.88 14.01
CA SER A 140 -14.24 -19.83 14.50
C SER A 140 -15.68 -19.49 14.13
N ALA A 141 -15.98 -18.24 13.75
CA ALA A 141 -17.33 -17.79 13.40
C ALA A 141 -17.94 -18.57 12.21
N PRO A 142 -19.27 -18.59 12.02
CA PRO A 142 -19.88 -19.09 10.79
C PRO A 142 -19.39 -18.33 9.55
N LEU A 143 -19.12 -19.03 8.44
CA LEU A 143 -18.58 -18.40 7.22
C LEU A 143 -19.46 -17.28 6.63
N PRO A 144 -20.81 -17.37 6.62
CA PRO A 144 -21.65 -16.25 6.19
C PRO A 144 -21.41 -14.99 7.01
N LEU A 145 -21.19 -15.12 8.32
CA LEU A 145 -20.89 -13.98 9.20
C LEU A 145 -19.52 -13.36 8.86
N VAL A 146 -18.51 -14.18 8.55
CA VAL A 146 -17.20 -13.69 8.08
C VAL A 146 -17.34 -12.93 6.77
N GLY A 147 -18.16 -13.43 5.83
CA GLY A 147 -18.45 -12.77 4.56
C GLY A 147 -19.17 -11.43 4.75
N LEU A 148 -20.21 -11.39 5.59
CA LEU A 148 -20.92 -10.15 5.92
C LEU A 148 -20.02 -9.13 6.60
N ALA A 149 -19.17 -9.56 7.54
CA ALA A 149 -18.19 -8.68 8.19
C ALA A 149 -17.18 -8.13 7.17
N ALA A 150 -16.70 -8.95 6.24
CA ALA A 150 -15.80 -8.49 5.18
C ALA A 150 -16.46 -7.43 4.30
N LEU A 151 -17.71 -7.66 3.87
CA LEU A 151 -18.48 -6.69 3.08
C LEU A 151 -18.72 -5.38 3.85
N ALA A 152 -19.09 -5.46 5.14
CA ALA A 152 -19.30 -4.29 5.97
C ALA A 152 -18.02 -3.45 6.13
N VAL A 153 -16.87 -4.11 6.35
CA VAL A 153 -15.57 -3.43 6.48
C VAL A 153 -15.15 -2.78 5.15
N LEU A 154 -15.35 -3.47 4.02
CA LEU A 154 -15.02 -2.94 2.69
C LEU A 154 -15.91 -1.74 2.33
N ALA A 155 -17.20 -1.80 2.66
CA ALA A 155 -18.15 -0.72 2.40
C ALA A 155 -18.01 0.46 3.37
N GLY A 156 -17.36 0.26 4.52
CA GLY A 156 -17.26 1.23 5.62
C GLY A 156 -16.87 2.65 5.18
N PRO A 157 -15.77 2.86 4.45
CA PRO A 157 -15.36 4.21 4.02
C PRO A 157 -16.40 4.88 3.12
N THR A 158 -16.98 4.14 2.18
CA THR A 158 -18.03 4.65 1.28
C THR A 158 -19.30 4.99 2.07
N LEU A 159 -19.72 4.14 3.01
CA LEU A 159 -20.88 4.39 3.86
C LEU A 159 -20.66 5.60 4.78
N ALA A 160 -19.47 5.73 5.37
CA ALA A 160 -19.11 6.89 6.18
C ALA A 160 -19.12 8.18 5.36
N SER A 161 -18.58 8.16 4.14
CA SER A 161 -18.62 9.30 3.22
C SER A 161 -20.05 9.69 2.85
N LEU A 162 -20.90 8.71 2.48
CA LEU A 162 -22.31 8.96 2.15
C LEU A 162 -23.13 9.48 3.33
N ALA A 163 -22.78 9.08 4.56
CA ALA A 163 -23.43 9.53 5.78
C ALA A 163 -22.93 10.89 6.30
N GLY A 164 -21.99 11.54 5.60
CA GLY A 164 -21.39 12.80 6.06
C GLY A 164 -20.51 12.61 7.29
N ALA A 165 -19.49 11.75 7.17
CA ALA A 165 -18.50 11.42 8.20
C ALA A 165 -18.20 12.61 9.16
N PRO A 166 -18.45 12.46 10.48
CA PRO A 166 -18.22 13.53 11.42
C PRO A 166 -16.74 13.93 11.51
N ALA A 167 -16.46 15.22 11.70
CA ALA A 167 -15.09 15.76 11.75
C ALA A 167 -14.18 15.12 12.81
N ILE A 168 -14.75 14.51 13.87
CA ILE A 168 -13.96 13.77 14.87
C ILE A 168 -13.20 12.60 14.24
N LEU A 169 -13.69 11.99 13.15
CA LEU A 169 -13.02 10.89 12.46
C LEU A 169 -11.71 11.31 11.76
N ASP A 170 -11.50 12.61 11.56
CA ASP A 170 -10.24 13.18 11.08
C ASP A 170 -9.26 13.53 12.21
N ALA A 171 -9.62 13.29 13.47
CA ALA A 171 -8.69 13.48 14.59
C ALA A 171 -7.49 12.50 14.47
N PRO A 172 -6.25 12.92 14.79
CA PRO A 172 -5.05 12.10 14.59
C PRO A 172 -5.13 10.69 15.20
N GLY A 173 -5.77 10.55 16.37
CA GLY A 173 -5.96 9.25 17.04
C GLY A 173 -6.97 8.32 16.38
N LEU A 174 -7.78 8.80 15.43
CA LEU A 174 -8.82 8.04 14.72
C LEU A 174 -8.51 7.85 13.23
N LEU A 175 -7.50 8.51 12.68
CA LEU A 175 -7.08 8.35 11.28
C LEU A 175 -6.83 6.89 10.93
N PHE A 176 -6.29 6.09 11.85
CA PHE A 176 -6.06 4.66 11.60
C PHE A 176 -7.32 3.87 11.24
N LEU A 177 -8.53 4.39 11.52
CA LEU A 177 -9.78 3.75 11.13
C LEU A 177 -10.02 3.84 9.61
N GLY A 178 -9.59 4.92 8.95
CA GLY A 178 -9.85 5.14 7.52
C GLY A 178 -11.28 5.57 7.19
N LEU A 179 -11.95 6.23 8.14
CA LEU A 179 -13.34 6.70 8.01
C LEU A 179 -13.48 8.24 7.97
N GLY A 180 -12.37 8.97 8.16
CA GLY A 180 -12.34 10.43 8.05
C GLY A 180 -12.51 10.91 6.61
N ALA A 181 -12.80 12.20 6.45
CA ALA A 181 -12.97 12.81 5.13
C ALA A 181 -11.60 13.15 4.48
N SER A 182 -10.57 13.34 5.29
CA SER A 182 -9.23 13.72 4.85
C SER A 182 -8.31 12.51 4.71
N VAL A 183 -7.42 12.56 3.71
CA VAL A 183 -6.33 11.59 3.56
C VAL A 183 -5.07 12.20 4.15
N PRO A 184 -4.47 11.59 5.19
CA PRO A 184 -3.27 12.13 5.82
C PRO A 184 -2.06 11.99 4.91
N THR A 185 -1.10 12.90 5.06
CA THR A 185 0.19 12.82 4.36
C THR A 185 1.13 11.88 5.12
N THR A 186 1.40 10.71 4.55
CA THR A 186 2.34 9.70 5.08
C THR A 186 2.87 8.86 3.91
N ASN A 187 4.10 8.35 4.04
CA ASN A 187 4.75 7.53 3.02
C ASN A 187 4.12 6.13 2.86
N ASP A 188 3.37 5.66 3.87
CA ASP A 188 2.55 4.46 3.80
C ASP A 188 1.28 4.66 4.65
N TYR A 189 0.11 4.48 4.04
CA TYR A 189 -1.18 4.61 4.70
C TYR A 189 -2.09 3.44 4.33
N VAL A 190 -2.24 2.52 5.28
CA VAL A 190 -3.12 1.36 5.14
C VAL A 190 -4.02 1.32 6.38
N PRO A 191 -5.05 2.19 6.45
CA PRO A 191 -5.96 2.22 7.60
C PRO A 191 -6.69 0.90 7.80
N LEU A 192 -7.44 0.76 8.89
CA LEU A 192 -8.16 -0.46 9.19
C LEU A 192 -9.29 -0.72 8.20
N LEU A 193 -10.08 0.30 7.85
CA LEU A 193 -11.09 0.23 6.79
C LEU A 193 -10.54 0.90 5.53
N PRO A 194 -10.64 0.27 4.34
CA PRO A 194 -11.32 -1.01 4.05
C PRO A 194 -10.41 -2.25 4.21
N TRP A 195 -9.14 -2.06 4.54
CA TRP A 195 -8.08 -3.07 4.38
C TRP A 195 -8.24 -4.34 5.21
N PHE A 196 -8.80 -4.24 6.42
CA PHE A 196 -9.13 -5.41 7.24
C PHE A 196 -10.13 -6.35 6.55
N GLY A 197 -10.98 -5.84 5.66
CA GLY A 197 -11.91 -6.63 4.85
C GLY A 197 -11.19 -7.64 3.96
N PHE A 198 -10.02 -7.29 3.42
CA PHE A 198 -9.17 -8.21 2.66
C PHE A 198 -8.59 -9.33 3.52
N VAL A 199 -8.27 -9.05 4.79
CA VAL A 199 -7.85 -10.08 5.75
C VAL A 199 -9.00 -11.04 6.03
N LEU A 200 -10.22 -10.54 6.23
CA LEU A 200 -11.41 -11.38 6.42
C LEU A 200 -11.73 -12.22 5.17
N ILE A 201 -11.60 -11.68 3.96
CA ILE A 201 -11.67 -12.44 2.71
C ILE A 201 -10.63 -13.56 2.73
N GLY A 202 -9.38 -13.26 3.08
CA GLY A 202 -8.32 -14.26 3.22
C GLY A 202 -8.65 -15.36 4.24
N VAL A 203 -9.27 -15.01 5.37
CA VAL A 203 -9.75 -16.00 6.36
C VAL A 203 -10.85 -16.88 5.75
N GLY A 204 -11.83 -16.28 5.06
CA GLY A 204 -12.90 -17.02 4.39
C GLY A 204 -12.37 -18.00 3.34
N LEU A 205 -11.53 -17.49 2.43
CA LEU A 205 -10.86 -18.30 1.40
C LEU A 205 -10.00 -19.41 2.02
N GLY A 206 -9.26 -19.08 3.06
CA GLY A 206 -8.44 -20.05 3.79
C GLY A 206 -9.28 -21.19 4.35
N ARG A 207 -10.37 -20.87 5.05
CA ARG A 207 -11.25 -21.86 5.68
C ARG A 207 -12.00 -22.73 4.67
N LEU A 208 -12.39 -22.18 3.53
CA LEU A 208 -13.08 -22.90 2.46
C LEU A 208 -12.12 -23.76 1.62
N GLY A 209 -10.93 -23.25 1.35
CA GLY A 209 -10.05 -23.78 0.31
C GLY A 209 -8.86 -24.60 0.80
N LEU A 210 -8.30 -24.32 1.99
CA LEU A 210 -6.99 -24.88 2.37
C LEU A 210 -6.97 -26.40 2.50
N THR A 211 -8.02 -27.02 3.06
CA THR A 211 -8.10 -28.48 3.18
C THR A 211 -8.14 -29.14 1.80
N ARG A 212 -8.94 -28.58 0.89
CA ARG A 212 -9.02 -29.06 -0.51
C ARG A 212 -7.72 -28.83 -1.25
N LEU A 213 -7.10 -27.66 -1.09
CA LEU A 213 -5.81 -27.33 -1.68
C LEU A 213 -4.72 -28.28 -1.20
N ALA A 214 -4.67 -28.58 0.10
CA ALA A 214 -3.69 -29.50 0.67
C ALA A 214 -3.87 -30.94 0.19
N ALA A 215 -5.10 -31.37 -0.06
CA ALA A 215 -5.42 -32.69 -0.62
C ALA A 215 -5.27 -32.77 -2.15
N SER A 216 -5.19 -31.63 -2.85
CA SER A 216 -5.02 -31.56 -4.29
C SER A 216 -3.59 -31.92 -4.73
N PRO A 217 -3.35 -32.19 -6.03
CA PRO A 217 -1.99 -32.38 -6.57
C PRO A 217 -1.05 -31.17 -6.35
N ILE A 218 -1.61 -29.98 -6.10
CA ILE A 218 -0.84 -28.76 -5.81
C ILE A 218 -0.39 -28.70 -4.35
N GLY A 219 -1.07 -29.41 -3.43
CA GLY A 219 -0.72 -29.45 -2.01
C GLY A 219 0.75 -29.83 -1.73
N PRO A 220 1.25 -30.95 -2.29
CA PRO A 220 2.65 -31.36 -2.17
C PRO A 220 3.58 -30.69 -3.20
N TRP A 221 3.09 -29.76 -4.03
CA TRP A 221 3.91 -29.09 -5.05
C TRP A 221 5.10 -28.36 -4.42
N ALA A 222 6.24 -28.42 -5.11
CA ALA A 222 7.45 -27.68 -4.76
C ALA A 222 8.13 -27.15 -6.03
N PRO A 223 8.75 -25.95 -5.98
CA PRO A 223 9.41 -25.36 -7.14
C PRO A 223 10.65 -26.16 -7.56
N ARG A 224 10.71 -26.53 -8.85
CA ARG A 224 11.86 -27.24 -9.45
C ARG A 224 12.92 -26.33 -10.05
N ASN A 225 12.56 -25.12 -10.48
CA ASN A 225 13.48 -24.15 -11.07
C ASN A 225 14.04 -23.18 -10.00
N ARG A 226 15.15 -22.50 -10.33
CA ARG A 226 15.84 -21.57 -9.40
C ARG A 226 14.95 -20.40 -8.99
N ILE A 227 14.24 -19.80 -9.95
CA ILE A 227 13.38 -18.62 -9.73
C ILE A 227 12.26 -18.93 -8.73
N GLY A 228 11.56 -20.05 -8.93
CA GLY A 228 10.50 -20.50 -8.02
C GLY A 228 11.05 -20.81 -6.63
N ARG A 229 12.24 -21.43 -6.51
CA ARG A 229 12.86 -21.66 -5.20
C ARG A 229 13.17 -20.35 -4.49
N LEU A 230 13.71 -19.35 -5.20
CA LEU A 230 14.02 -18.05 -4.64
C LEU A 230 12.76 -17.31 -4.19
N ALA A 231 11.73 -17.27 -5.04
CA ALA A 231 10.44 -16.64 -4.70
C ALA A 231 9.78 -17.33 -3.49
N THR A 232 9.74 -18.67 -3.47
CA THR A 232 9.25 -19.42 -2.30
C THR A 232 10.10 -19.12 -1.07
N ALA A 233 11.44 -19.05 -1.17
CA ALA A 233 12.33 -18.70 -0.06
C ALA A 233 12.05 -17.29 0.49
N ALA A 234 11.91 -16.30 -0.39
CA ALA A 234 11.52 -14.94 -0.02
C ALA A 234 10.18 -14.92 0.73
N GLY A 235 9.20 -15.70 0.27
CA GLY A 235 7.91 -15.86 0.96
C GLY A 235 7.99 -16.54 2.33
N ARG A 236 9.01 -17.37 2.62
CA ARG A 236 9.22 -17.93 3.98
C ARG A 236 9.79 -16.91 4.94
N HIS A 237 10.66 -16.03 4.44
CA HIS A 237 11.32 -14.96 5.18
C HIS A 237 10.68 -13.60 4.88
N SER A 238 9.35 -13.59 4.68
CA SER A 238 8.64 -12.45 4.09
C SER A 238 8.85 -11.15 4.87
N LEU A 239 8.88 -11.20 6.20
CA LEU A 239 9.11 -10.01 7.03
C LEU A 239 10.52 -9.43 6.83
N ALA A 240 11.54 -10.27 6.72
CA ALA A 240 12.91 -9.81 6.50
C ALA A 240 13.06 -9.17 5.11
N VAL A 241 12.55 -9.84 4.07
CA VAL A 241 12.54 -9.29 2.71
C VAL A 241 11.76 -7.97 2.64
N TYR A 242 10.59 -7.93 3.30
CA TYR A 242 9.79 -6.72 3.41
C TYR A 242 10.55 -5.57 4.10
N LEU A 243 11.32 -5.83 5.15
CA LEU A 243 12.05 -4.76 5.83
C LEU A 243 13.28 -4.27 5.04
N VAL A 244 13.97 -5.19 4.36
CA VAL A 244 15.25 -4.90 3.69
C VAL A 244 15.05 -4.25 2.32
N HIS A 245 13.96 -4.54 1.60
CA HIS A 245 13.82 -4.08 0.22
C HIS A 245 13.91 -2.55 0.08
N GLN A 246 13.18 -1.78 0.89
CA GLN A 246 13.09 -0.33 0.74
C GLN A 246 14.41 0.39 1.08
N PRO A 247 15.09 0.12 2.21
CA PRO A 247 16.40 0.72 2.49
C PRO A 247 17.44 0.40 1.42
N VAL A 248 17.43 -0.83 0.88
CA VAL A 248 18.36 -1.24 -0.18
C VAL A 248 18.05 -0.52 -1.50
N LEU A 249 16.80 -0.52 -1.95
CA LEU A 249 16.39 0.14 -3.19
C LEU A 249 16.66 1.64 -3.13
N LEU A 250 16.20 2.30 -2.06
CA LEU A 250 16.38 3.73 -1.87
C LEU A 250 17.86 4.10 -1.74
N GLY A 251 18.65 3.34 -0.97
CA GLY A 251 20.08 3.59 -0.81
C GLY A 251 20.86 3.46 -2.12
N LEU A 252 20.56 2.44 -2.93
CA LEU A 252 21.19 2.25 -4.23
C LEU A 252 20.81 3.37 -5.21
N LEU A 253 19.52 3.68 -5.35
CA LEU A 253 19.06 4.72 -6.26
C LEU A 253 19.49 6.12 -5.81
N TYR A 254 19.56 6.38 -4.51
CA TYR A 254 20.09 7.63 -3.98
C TYR A 254 21.56 7.79 -4.38
N GLY A 255 22.37 6.73 -4.23
CA GLY A 255 23.76 6.72 -4.72
C GLY A 255 23.85 7.06 -6.21
N ILE A 256 22.99 6.46 -7.05
CA ILE A 256 22.91 6.79 -8.48
C ILE A 256 22.55 8.27 -8.67
N ALA A 257 21.52 8.78 -7.99
CA ALA A 257 21.07 10.16 -8.10
C ALA A 257 22.16 11.17 -7.71
N THR A 258 22.98 10.86 -6.71
CA THR A 258 24.12 11.73 -6.33
C THR A 258 25.21 11.77 -7.40
N LEU A 259 25.37 10.72 -8.19
CA LEU A 259 26.38 10.63 -9.25
C LEU A 259 25.90 11.21 -10.58
N THR A 260 24.63 11.00 -10.93
CA THR A 260 24.07 11.40 -12.23
C THR A 260 23.37 12.74 -12.20
N GLY A 261 22.95 13.20 -11.02
CA GLY A 261 21.96 14.28 -10.89
C GLY A 261 20.56 13.85 -11.33
N PRO A 262 19.57 14.75 -11.25
CA PRO A 262 18.20 14.49 -11.68
C PRO A 262 18.11 14.38 -13.20
N HIS A 263 17.09 13.67 -13.68
CA HIS A 263 16.77 13.60 -15.10
C HIS A 263 16.48 15.00 -15.66
N PRO A 264 17.00 15.40 -16.85
CA PRO A 264 16.85 16.77 -17.39
C PRO A 264 15.42 17.24 -17.63
N ARG A 265 14.47 16.30 -17.70
CA ARG A 265 13.02 16.53 -17.89
C ARG A 265 12.20 16.26 -16.64
N ALA A 266 12.83 16.00 -15.50
CA ALA A 266 12.13 15.74 -14.25
C ALA A 266 11.29 16.96 -13.85
N GLY A 267 9.99 16.74 -13.64
CA GLY A 267 9.06 17.80 -13.23
C GLY A 267 8.42 18.60 -14.36
N GLU A 268 8.80 18.39 -15.63
CA GLU A 268 8.21 19.11 -16.78
C GLU A 268 6.70 18.93 -16.86
N GLY A 269 6.24 17.67 -16.77
CA GLY A 269 4.83 17.35 -16.84
C GLY A 269 4.02 17.97 -15.69
N GLN A 270 4.61 18.00 -14.48
CA GLN A 270 4.00 18.66 -13.32
C GLN A 270 3.91 20.17 -13.53
N PHE A 271 5.01 20.82 -13.90
CA PHE A 271 5.04 22.24 -14.21
C PHE A 271 3.99 22.63 -15.24
N LEU A 272 3.88 21.87 -16.33
CA LEU A 272 2.90 22.12 -17.39
C LEU A 272 1.45 21.99 -16.91
N ARG A 273 1.16 21.09 -15.97
CA ARG A 273 -0.18 20.94 -15.37
C ARG A 273 -0.47 22.09 -14.42
N ASP A 274 0.45 22.38 -13.51
CA ASP A 274 0.30 23.40 -12.48
C ASP A 274 0.18 24.80 -13.10
N TYR A 275 1.00 25.11 -14.12
CA TYR A 275 0.91 26.35 -14.87
C TYR A 275 -0.49 26.52 -15.50
N ARG A 276 -1.00 25.48 -16.18
CA ARG A 276 -2.30 25.55 -16.85
C ARG A 276 -3.44 25.72 -15.86
N ALA A 277 -3.39 25.04 -14.72
CA ALA A 277 -4.37 25.19 -13.66
C ALA A 277 -4.38 26.63 -13.12
N ASN A 278 -3.22 27.16 -12.72
CA ASN A 278 -3.11 28.53 -12.20
C ASN A 278 -3.52 29.58 -13.24
N CYS A 279 -3.17 29.37 -14.51
CA CYS A 279 -3.55 30.25 -15.61
C CYS A 279 -5.07 30.26 -15.84
N ALA A 280 -5.72 29.10 -15.77
CA ALA A 280 -7.17 28.99 -15.90
C ALA A 280 -7.90 29.62 -14.70
N GLU A 281 -7.39 29.43 -13.48
CA GLU A 281 -7.90 30.09 -12.27
C GLU A 281 -7.77 31.63 -12.34
N ALA A 282 -6.72 32.13 -13.00
CA ALA A 282 -6.52 33.55 -13.27
C ALA A 282 -7.38 34.09 -14.43
N GLY A 283 -8.27 33.28 -15.03
CA GLY A 283 -9.18 33.68 -16.10
C GLY A 283 -8.63 33.52 -17.53
N GLY A 284 -7.49 32.85 -17.70
CA GLY A 284 -6.91 32.57 -19.01
C GLY A 284 -7.69 31.51 -19.80
N ALA A 285 -7.85 31.71 -21.11
CA ALA A 285 -8.45 30.71 -21.99
C ALA A 285 -7.59 29.44 -22.09
N GLU A 286 -8.21 28.26 -22.14
CA GLU A 286 -7.49 26.97 -22.11
C GLU A 286 -6.42 26.85 -23.20
N ALA A 287 -6.72 27.28 -24.42
CA ALA A 287 -5.79 27.28 -25.54
C ALA A 287 -4.57 28.19 -25.27
N ALA A 288 -4.81 29.41 -24.78
CA ALA A 288 -3.76 30.36 -24.42
C ALA A 288 -2.89 29.81 -23.28
N CYS A 289 -3.49 29.27 -22.21
CA CYS A 289 -2.76 28.66 -21.10
C CYS A 289 -1.89 27.48 -21.54
N ARG A 290 -2.37 26.66 -22.49
CA ARG A 290 -1.61 25.53 -23.03
C ARG A 290 -0.38 25.96 -23.81
N VAL A 291 -0.52 27.00 -24.63
CA VAL A 291 0.57 27.59 -25.42
C VAL A 291 1.57 28.30 -24.49
N ALA A 292 1.06 29.15 -23.59
CA ALA A 292 1.87 29.87 -22.60
C ALA A 292 2.70 28.94 -21.72
N ALA A 293 2.11 27.83 -21.23
CA ALA A 293 2.84 26.84 -20.43
C ALA A 293 4.02 26.21 -21.19
N ARG A 294 3.85 25.90 -22.48
CA ARG A 294 4.93 25.35 -23.33
C ARG A 294 6.00 26.39 -23.60
N CYS A 295 5.61 27.62 -23.93
CA CYS A 295 6.54 28.74 -24.11
C CYS A 295 7.36 28.99 -22.85
N ALA A 296 6.71 29.05 -21.68
CA ALA A 296 7.37 29.30 -20.41
C ALA A 296 8.39 28.20 -20.09
N LEU A 297 8.03 26.92 -20.30
CA LEU A 297 8.97 25.81 -20.11
C LEU A 297 10.22 25.94 -20.99
N VAL A 298 10.04 26.26 -22.28
CA VAL A 298 11.17 26.42 -23.22
C VAL A 298 12.06 27.57 -22.78
N ARG A 299 11.50 28.75 -22.50
CA ARG A 299 12.29 29.91 -22.05
C ARG A 299 13.04 29.67 -20.75
N LEU A 300 12.40 29.02 -19.78
CA LEU A 300 13.08 28.66 -18.52
C LEU A 300 14.27 27.74 -18.75
N ARG A 301 14.20 26.82 -19.72
CA ARG A 301 15.34 25.96 -20.09
C ARG A 301 16.45 26.74 -20.78
N ASP A 302 16.09 27.56 -21.77
CA ASP A 302 17.06 28.35 -22.55
C ASP A 302 17.81 29.37 -21.69
N GLU A 303 17.13 29.92 -20.67
CA GLU A 303 17.73 30.86 -19.72
C GLU A 303 18.51 30.19 -18.57
N GLY A 304 18.59 28.85 -18.55
CA GLY A 304 19.25 28.09 -17.47
C GLY A 304 18.50 28.16 -16.13
N LEU A 305 17.24 28.59 -16.13
CA LEU A 305 16.40 28.71 -14.95
C LEU A 305 15.66 27.40 -14.61
N TRP A 306 15.60 26.44 -15.54
CA TRP A 306 14.96 25.14 -15.29
C TRP A 306 15.78 24.25 -14.37
N ARG A 307 15.25 23.97 -13.17
CA ARG A 307 15.81 22.99 -12.23
C ARG A 307 14.72 22.20 -11.53
N ALA A 308 14.97 20.90 -11.34
CA ALA A 308 14.01 19.98 -10.72
C ALA A 308 13.93 20.13 -9.19
N ALA A 309 14.93 20.75 -8.56
CA ALA A 309 15.00 21.02 -7.12
C ALA A 309 15.89 22.24 -6.84
N GLY A 310 15.67 22.89 -5.69
CA GLY A 310 16.38 24.10 -5.26
C GLY A 310 15.52 25.37 -5.37
N GLY A 311 15.79 26.34 -4.50
CA GLY A 311 15.10 27.63 -4.53
C GLY A 311 15.62 28.54 -5.64
N TYR A 312 14.79 29.48 -6.08
CA TYR A 312 15.23 30.62 -6.90
C TYR A 312 15.72 31.73 -5.98
N THR A 313 16.81 32.39 -6.38
CA THR A 313 17.13 33.72 -5.84
C THR A 313 16.04 34.71 -6.24
N ALA A 314 15.95 35.85 -5.55
CA ALA A 314 14.98 36.90 -5.88
C ALA A 314 15.11 37.37 -7.34
N GLU A 315 16.34 37.45 -7.86
CA GLU A 315 16.63 37.82 -9.24
C GLU A 315 16.15 36.76 -10.24
N GLU A 316 16.51 35.49 -10.02
CA GLU A 316 16.07 34.40 -10.90
C GLU A 316 14.55 34.24 -10.86
N GLN A 317 13.92 34.46 -9.70
CA GLN A 317 12.47 34.44 -9.56
C GLN A 317 11.82 35.57 -10.37
N ALA A 318 12.37 36.79 -10.32
CA ALA A 318 11.90 37.91 -11.11
C ALA A 318 12.00 37.62 -12.62
N ARG A 319 13.12 37.02 -13.07
CA ARG A 319 13.32 36.61 -14.47
C ARG A 319 12.32 35.53 -14.90
N ALA A 320 12.14 34.49 -14.08
CA ALA A 320 11.16 33.43 -14.35
C ALA A 320 9.72 33.96 -14.46
N ILE A 321 9.34 34.90 -13.59
CA ILE A 321 8.04 35.58 -13.64
C ILE A 321 7.91 36.41 -14.92
N ALA A 322 8.95 37.16 -15.29
CA ALA A 322 8.96 37.98 -16.51
C ALA A 322 8.81 37.11 -17.77
N ALA A 323 9.54 36.00 -17.87
CA ALA A 323 9.45 35.04 -18.96
C ALA A 323 8.04 34.43 -19.06
N SER A 324 7.48 34.02 -17.92
CA SER A 324 6.11 33.49 -17.83
C SER A 324 5.05 34.50 -18.34
N ARG A 325 5.14 35.76 -17.90
CA ARG A 325 4.22 36.83 -18.32
C ARG A 325 4.33 37.15 -19.80
N ALA A 326 5.55 37.16 -20.35
CA ALA A 326 5.76 37.36 -21.78
C ALA A 326 5.09 36.26 -22.62
N CYS A 327 5.31 35.00 -22.24
CA CYS A 327 4.69 33.85 -22.89
C CYS A 327 3.16 33.87 -22.83
N PHE A 328 2.57 34.35 -21.72
CA PHE A 328 1.12 34.47 -21.60
C PHE A 328 0.55 35.53 -22.55
N ARG A 329 1.17 36.71 -22.64
CA ARG A 329 0.77 37.77 -23.58
C ARG A 329 0.89 37.32 -25.03
N GLU A 330 1.99 36.65 -25.39
CA GLU A 330 2.21 36.10 -26.73
C GLU A 330 1.19 35.02 -27.12
N ALA A 331 0.67 34.30 -26.14
CA ALA A 331 -0.37 33.30 -26.35
C ALA A 331 -1.79 33.89 -26.52
N GLY A 332 -1.94 35.21 -26.54
CA GLY A 332 -3.23 35.90 -26.63
C GLY A 332 -3.98 35.95 -25.29
N GLY A 333 -3.29 35.75 -24.16
CA GLY A 333 -3.80 36.06 -22.84
C GLY A 333 -3.77 37.57 -22.61
N GLY A 334 -4.94 38.16 -22.32
CA GLY A 334 -5.11 39.61 -22.11
C GLY A 334 -4.25 40.19 -21.00
#